data_AF-A0A401ZVI8-F1
#
_entry.id   AF-A0A401ZVI8-F1
#
_cell.length_a   1.000
_cell.length_b   1.000
_cell.length_c   1.000
_cell.angle_alpha   90.00
_cell.angle_beta   90.00
_cell.angle_gamma   90.00
#
_symmetry.space_group_name_H-M   'P 1'
#
loop_
_entity.id
_entity.type
_entity.pdbx_description
1 polymer ?
#
loop_
_entity_poly.entity_id
_entity_poly.type
_entity_poly.pdbx_seq_one_letter_code
_entity_poly.pdbx_strand_id
1 'polypeptide(L)' 'MSEIVVNPGDSFELALKRFNRKVQNAGILSEARRRRYHESAQDRRKRKSEAQQRRRRRSS' A
#
# COMPACT_ATOMS: atom_id res chain seq x y z
N MET A 1 -8.10 -6.02 -3.78
CA MET A 1 -7.56 -6.81 -4.91
C MET A 1 -7.00 -5.83 -5.94
N SER A 2 -5.84 -6.09 -6.52
CA SER A 2 -5.18 -5.19 -7.49
C SER A 2 -5.10 -5.87 -8.85
N GLU A 3 -6.12 -5.70 -9.68
CA GLU A 3 -6.16 -6.26 -11.04
C GLU A 3 -5.66 -5.25 -12.08
N ILE A 4 -5.01 -5.72 -13.15
CA ILE A 4 -4.70 -4.90 -14.32
C ILE A 4 -5.10 -5.68 -15.58
N VAL A 5 -5.67 -4.98 -16.56
CA VAL A 5 -5.93 -5.53 -17.90
C VAL A 5 -4.79 -5.08 -18.80
N VAL A 6 -4.17 -6.02 -19.51
CA VAL A 6 -3.07 -5.76 -20.45
C VAL A 6 -3.65 -5.75 -21.86
N ASN A 7 -3.43 -4.68 -22.60
CA ASN A 7 -3.92 -4.55 -23.97
C ASN A 7 -2.90 -5.12 -24.98
N PRO A 8 -3.34 -5.55 -26.18
CA PRO A 8 -2.43 -5.94 -27.25
C PRO A 8 -1.55 -4.76 -27.64
N GLY A 9 -0.22 -4.87 -27.45
CA GLY A 9 0.76 -3.80 -27.71
C GLY A 9 1.38 -3.18 -26.47
N ASP A 10 0.88 -3.45 -25.26
CA ASP A 10 1.56 -3.07 -24.02
C ASP A 10 2.79 -3.98 -23.79
N SER A 11 3.94 -3.38 -23.49
CA SER A 11 5.10 -4.14 -23.01
C SER A 11 4.82 -4.73 -21.63
N PHE A 12 5.29 -5.97 -21.41
CA PHE A 12 5.20 -6.66 -20.13
C PHE A 12 5.73 -5.82 -18.96
N GLU A 13 6.84 -5.10 -19.16
CA GLU A 13 7.44 -4.27 -18.11
C GLU A 13 6.52 -3.11 -17.70
N LEU A 14 5.80 -2.53 -18.66
CA LEU A 14 4.85 -1.45 -18.40
C LEU A 14 3.64 -1.97 -17.62
N ALA A 15 3.12 -3.14 -17.99
CA ALA A 15 2.07 -3.83 -17.24
C ALA A 15 2.52 -4.11 -15.81
N LEU A 16 3.72 -4.69 -15.61
CA LEU A 16 4.27 -4.98 -14.30
C LEU A 16 4.45 -3.71 -13.44
N LYS A 17 4.92 -2.61 -14.04
CA LYS A 17 5.05 -1.32 -13.35
C LYS A 17 3.70 -0.76 -12.90
N ARG A 18 2.66 -0.88 -13.75
CA ARG A 18 1.28 -0.48 -13.41
C ARG A 18 0.71 -1.34 -12.28
N PHE A 19 0.92 -2.65 -12.33
CA PHE A 19 0.52 -3.57 -11.27
C PHE A 19 1.19 -3.23 -9.94
N ASN A 20 2.51 -3.07 -9.92
CA ASN A 20 3.27 -2.73 -8.72
C ASN A 20 2.79 -1.41 -8.11
N ARG A 21 2.52 -0.39 -8.93
CA ARG A 21 1.93 0.87 -8.47
C ARG A 21 0.55 0.66 -7.85
N LYS A 22 -0.31 -0.16 -8.47
CA LYS A 22 -1.66 -0.47 -7.95
C LYS A 22 -1.60 -1.21 -6.60
N VAL A 23 -0.68 -2.17 -6.46
CA VAL A 23 -0.41 -2.89 -5.19
C VAL A 23 0.05 -1.93 -4.10
N GLN A 24 0.98 -1.02 -4.42
CA GLN A 24 1.50 -0.02 -3.49
C GLN A 24 0.42 0.98 -3.06
N ASN A 25 -0.35 1.51 -4.00
CA ASN A 25 -1.43 2.46 -3.73
C ASN A 25 -2.54 1.84 -2.89
N ALA A 26 -2.89 0.58 -3.15
CA ALA A 26 -3.84 -0.17 -2.33
C ALA A 26 -3.29 -0.54 -0.94
N GLY A 27 -1.99 -0.34 -0.68
CA GLY A 27 -1.37 -0.59 0.62
C GLY A 27 -1.31 -2.07 1.02
N ILE A 28 -1.51 -2.99 0.07
CA ILE A 28 -1.69 -4.43 0.33
C ILE A 28 -0.52 -5.01 1.12
N LEU A 29 0.72 -4.68 0.74
CA LEU A 29 1.92 -5.18 1.44
C LEU A 29 2.05 -4.63 2.86
N SER A 30 1.65 -3.38 3.08
CA SER A 30 1.65 -2.75 4.41
C SER A 30 0.57 -3.37 5.30
N GLU A 31 -0.59 -3.68 4.74
CA GLU A 31 -1.65 -4.38 5.44
C GLU A 31 -1.26 -5.83 5.79
N ALA A 32 -0.69 -6.57 4.84
CA ALA A 32 -0.22 -7.93 5.06
C ALA A 32 0.81 -7.98 6.20
N ARG A 33 1.78 -7.05 6.21
CA ARG A 33 2.76 -6.93 7.31
C ARG A 33 2.11 -6.62 8.66
N ARG A 34 1.13 -5.71 8.70
CA ARG A 34 0.39 -5.39 9.92
C ARG A 34 -0.38 -6.59 10.46
N ARG A 35 -1.02 -7.36 9.59
CA ARG A 35 -1.87 -8.51 9.96
C ARG A 35 -1.10 -9.79 10.26
N ARG A 36 0.23 -9.82 10.07
CA ARG A 36 1.06 -11.00 10.40
C ARG A 36 1.00 -11.39 11.88
N TYR A 37 0.78 -10.42 12.77
CA TYR A 37 0.70 -10.64 14.21
C TYR A 37 -0.51 -9.91 14.80
N HIS A 38 -0.98 -10.40 15.94
CA HIS A 38 -2.00 -9.69 16.71
C HIS A 38 -1.43 -8.36 17.20
N GLU A 39 -2.31 -7.36 17.26
CA GLU A 39 -1.95 -6.00 17.62
C GLU A 39 -2.90 -5.47 18.69
N SER A 40 -2.31 -5.03 19.80
CA SER A 40 -3.06 -4.46 20.91
C SER A 40 -3.79 -3.17 20.52
N ALA A 41 -4.82 -2.81 21.28
CA ALA A 41 -5.55 -1.56 21.06
C ALA A 41 -4.64 -0.32 21.17
N GLN A 42 -3.64 -0.35 22.04
CA GLN A 42 -2.68 0.73 22.21
C GLN A 42 -1.76 0.87 20.99
N ASP A 43 -1.21 -0.24 20.51
CA ASP A 43 -0.36 -0.26 19.30
C ASP A 43 -1.13 0.27 18.08
N ARG A 44 -2.41 -0.09 17.98
CA ARG A 44 -3.34 0.42 16.96
C ARG A 44 -3.48 1.93 16.98
N ARG A 45 -3.63 2.52 18.16
CA ARG A 45 -3.73 3.98 18.34
C ARG A 45 -2.41 4.65 17.97
N LYS A 46 -1.27 4.11 18.46
CA LYS A 46 0.08 4.62 18.18
C LYS A 46 0.40 4.63 16.69
N ARG A 47 0.15 3.55 15.95
CA ARG A 47 0.40 3.53 14.50
C ARG A 47 -0.49 4.51 13.74
N LYS A 48 -1.76 4.66 14.14
CA LYS A 48 -2.68 5.61 13.49
C LYS A 48 -2.18 7.05 13.63
N SER A 49 -1.74 7.44 14.83
CA SER A 49 -1.19 8.78 15.06
C SER A 49 0.12 9.00 14.29
N GLU A 50 1.04 8.02 14.31
CA GLU A 50 2.29 8.08 13.54
C GLU A 50 2.03 8.16 12.03
N ALA A 51 1.09 7.38 11.50
CA ALA A 51 0.73 7.42 10.08
C ALA A 51 0.15 8.78 9.69
N GLN A 52 -0.67 9.40 10.55
CA GLN A 52 -1.20 10.74 10.33
C GLN A 52 -0.10 11.80 10.36
N GLN A 53 0.81 11.75 11.34
CA GLN A 53 1.95 12.67 11.41
C GLN A 53 2.85 12.56 10.18
N ARG A 54 3.16 11.34 9.73
CA ARG A 54 3.94 11.12 8.50
C ARG A 54 3.25 11.69 7.26
N ARG A 55 1.93 11.59 7.16
CA ARG A 55 1.15 12.21 6.07
C ARG A 55 1.24 13.73 6.12
N ARG A 56 1.05 14.34 7.30
CA ARG A 56 1.15 15.80 7.48
C ARG A 56 2.51 16.36 7.09
N ARG A 57 3.60 15.68 7.48
CA ARG A 57 4.99 16.08 7.12
C ARG A 57 5.30 15.98 5.63
N ARG A 58 4.55 15.18 4.86
CA ARG A 58 4.73 15.06 3.40
C ARG A 58 3.92 16.09 2.62
N SER A 59 2.92 16.70 3.25
CA SER A 59 2.03 17.71 2.65
C SER A 59 2.44 19.14 2.98
N SER A 60 3.39 19.33 3.90
CA SER A 60 4.10 20.60 4.15
C SER A 60 5.35 20.66 3.31
#